data_AF-A0A6A6S1R5-F1
#
_entry.id   AF-A0A6A6S1R5-F1
#
_cell.length_a   1.000
_cell.length_b   1.000
_cell.length_c   1.000
_cell.angle_alpha   90.00
_cell.angle_beta   90.00
_cell.angle_gamma   90.00
#
_symmetry.space_group_name_H-M   'P 1'
#
loop_
_entity.id
_entity.type
_entity.pdbx_description
1 polymer ?
#
loop_
_entity_poly.entity_id
_entity_poly.type
_entity_poly.pdbx_seq_one_letter_code
_entity_poly.pdbx_strand_id
1 'polypeptide(L)'
;MMRAITLLHFLTFASATSPHHPTHAIKCPIIFDGRVPRNLALGSFDSAATSPYSPQFVKGENLTWSQILLLPNTSLSRFDTRSVHKPLEVTINDHSLFRPGGGNLQVGFRRAGLLLKNDTNSAGSDPADTGVVTFHWSVKQDRNRALNLSHEYMNVWHEKADYSGNQFTFVGGVVLEVDGGTGVDTRGERESWKVQDSKNGVVFRTPMRFGGWQNFAVQLDYVSS
;
A
#
# COMPACT_ATOMS: atom_id res chain seq x y z
N MET A 1 7.53 41.82 -81.16
CA MET A 1 7.22 40.48 -80.63
C MET A 1 8.23 40.14 -79.54
N MET A 2 7.86 40.27 -78.27
CA MET A 2 8.63 39.68 -77.16
C MET A 2 7.75 39.60 -75.92
N ARG A 3 7.87 38.47 -75.23
CA ARG A 3 6.83 37.78 -74.45
C ARG A 3 6.71 38.30 -73.02
N ALA A 4 5.48 38.45 -72.53
CA ALA A 4 5.18 38.58 -71.10
C ALA A 4 5.40 37.24 -70.39
N ILE A 5 6.23 37.23 -69.35
CA ILE A 5 6.48 36.06 -68.50
C ILE A 5 5.61 36.19 -67.25
N THR A 6 4.56 35.37 -67.17
CA THR A 6 3.70 35.23 -65.99
C THR A 6 4.41 34.32 -64.99
N LEU A 7 4.73 34.83 -63.80
CA LEU A 7 5.35 34.06 -62.72
C LEU A 7 4.25 33.42 -61.85
N LEU A 8 4.02 32.11 -61.99
CA LEU A 8 3.15 31.34 -61.10
C LEU A 8 3.89 31.05 -59.79
N HIS A 9 3.36 31.53 -58.66
CA HIS A 9 3.84 31.15 -57.33
C HIS A 9 3.18 29.82 -56.92
N PHE A 10 3.99 28.78 -56.76
CA PHE A 10 3.56 27.53 -56.13
C PHE A 10 3.68 27.69 -54.60
N LEU A 11 2.55 27.74 -53.91
CA LEU A 11 2.48 27.58 -52.45
C LEU A 11 2.61 26.09 -52.12
N THR A 12 3.77 25.69 -51.62
CA THR A 12 3.97 24.36 -51.04
C THR A 12 3.42 24.33 -49.62
N PHE A 13 2.33 23.58 -49.40
CA PHE A 13 1.88 23.24 -48.05
C PHE A 13 2.83 22.20 -47.46
N ALA A 14 3.63 22.61 -46.47
CA ALA A 14 4.39 21.68 -45.65
C ALA A 14 3.42 20.99 -44.68
N SER A 15 3.10 19.72 -44.92
CA SER A 15 2.40 18.88 -43.95
C SER A 15 3.32 18.63 -42.77
N ALA A 16 3.04 19.28 -41.63
CA ALA A 16 3.68 18.95 -40.37
C ALA A 16 3.19 17.57 -39.91
N THR A 17 3.98 16.53 -40.15
CA THR A 17 3.78 15.23 -39.51
C THR A 17 4.14 15.38 -38.04
N SER A 18 3.15 15.39 -37.16
CA SER A 18 3.37 15.24 -35.72
C SER A 18 4.22 13.99 -35.48
N PRO A 19 5.29 14.05 -34.67
CA PRO A 19 6.04 12.86 -34.34
C PRO A 19 5.09 11.91 -33.61
N HIS A 20 4.75 10.80 -34.26
CA HIS A 20 4.09 9.68 -33.61
C HIS A 20 5.07 9.13 -32.58
N HIS A 21 4.98 9.62 -31.34
CA HIS A 21 5.59 8.91 -30.25
C HIS A 21 4.87 7.56 -30.15
N PRO A 22 5.58 6.43 -30.26
CA PRO A 22 4.99 5.15 -29.94
C PRO A 22 4.58 5.22 -28.47
N THR A 23 3.30 5.37 -28.22
CA THR A 23 2.71 5.13 -26.91
C THR A 23 2.77 3.63 -26.69
N HIS A 24 3.95 3.12 -26.35
CA HIS A 24 4.02 1.82 -25.69
C HIS A 24 3.12 1.95 -24.47
N ALA A 25 2.01 1.21 -24.47
CA ALA A 25 1.15 1.12 -23.30
C ALA A 25 2.05 0.72 -22.14
N ILE A 26 2.21 1.61 -21.15
CA ILE A 26 2.97 1.29 -19.94
C ILE A 26 2.28 0.07 -19.33
N LYS A 27 2.93 -1.08 -19.46
CA LYS A 27 2.52 -2.30 -18.76
C LYS A 27 3.23 -2.25 -17.42
N CYS A 28 2.49 -1.92 -16.36
CA CYS A 28 2.93 -2.18 -14.99
C CYS A 28 2.42 -3.57 -14.62
N PRO A 29 3.20 -4.65 -14.82
CA PRO A 29 2.76 -5.98 -14.42
C PRO A 29 2.56 -6.01 -12.90
N ILE A 30 1.57 -6.80 -12.45
CA ILE A 30 1.41 -7.09 -11.03
C ILE A 30 2.55 -8.05 -10.64
N ILE A 31 3.45 -7.58 -9.79
CA ILE A 31 4.56 -8.38 -9.27
C ILE A 31 4.17 -9.21 -8.04
N PHE A 32 3.30 -8.64 -7.19
CA PHE A 32 2.66 -9.32 -6.08
C PHE A 32 1.18 -8.97 -6.05
N ASP A 33 0.32 -9.98 -5.91
CA ASP A 33 -1.13 -9.79 -5.81
C ASP A 33 -1.62 -10.20 -4.41
N GLY A 34 -1.80 -9.19 -3.55
CA GLY A 34 -2.39 -9.38 -2.22
C GLY A 34 -3.92 -9.40 -2.21
N ARG A 35 -4.61 -9.24 -3.35
CA ARG A 35 -6.08 -9.18 -3.30
C ARG A 35 -6.66 -10.54 -2.94
N VAL A 36 -7.64 -10.53 -2.03
CA VAL A 36 -8.21 -11.77 -1.49
C VAL A 36 -9.21 -12.37 -2.48
N PRO A 37 -9.02 -13.61 -2.97
CA PRO A 37 -9.97 -14.27 -3.85
C PRO A 37 -11.35 -14.42 -3.21
N ARG A 38 -12.42 -14.25 -4.01
CA ARG A 38 -13.81 -14.25 -3.53
C ARG A 38 -14.18 -15.51 -2.75
N ASN A 39 -13.64 -16.66 -3.15
CA ASN A 39 -13.95 -17.97 -2.56
C ASN A 39 -12.96 -18.40 -1.45
N LEU A 40 -11.96 -17.60 -1.10
CA LEU A 40 -10.95 -17.97 -0.10
C LEU A 40 -11.55 -18.02 1.32
N ALA A 41 -11.48 -19.13 2.03
CA ALA A 41 -12.01 -19.23 3.39
C ALA A 41 -10.99 -18.71 4.42
N LEU A 42 -11.45 -18.35 5.63
CA LEU A 42 -10.56 -17.89 6.71
C LEU A 42 -9.45 -18.90 7.04
N GLY A 43 -9.79 -20.20 7.14
CA GLY A 43 -8.80 -21.24 7.40
C GLY A 43 -7.73 -21.39 6.31
N SER A 44 -7.95 -20.84 5.10
CA SER A 44 -6.93 -20.84 4.05
C SER A 44 -5.77 -19.89 4.35
N PHE A 45 -5.95 -18.88 5.20
CA PHE A 45 -4.88 -17.97 5.59
C PHE A 45 -3.83 -18.61 6.52
N ASP A 46 -4.17 -19.76 7.12
CA ASP A 46 -3.28 -20.46 8.06
C ASP A 46 -2.26 -21.38 7.37
N SER A 47 -2.34 -21.51 6.04
CA SER A 47 -1.46 -22.38 5.25
C SER A 47 -0.73 -21.61 4.16
N ALA A 48 0.59 -21.81 4.07
CA ALA A 48 1.42 -21.23 3.01
C ALA A 48 1.03 -21.74 1.61
N ALA A 49 0.36 -22.90 1.52
CA ALA A 49 -0.08 -23.47 0.25
C ALA A 49 -1.23 -22.68 -0.37
N THR A 50 -2.16 -22.18 0.46
CA THR A 50 -3.43 -21.59 0.01
C THR A 50 -3.56 -20.10 0.28
N SER A 51 -2.83 -19.56 1.27
CA SER A 51 -2.85 -18.15 1.62
C SER A 51 -2.10 -17.30 0.58
N PRO A 52 -2.60 -16.10 0.22
CA PRO A 52 -1.83 -15.09 -0.50
C PRO A 52 -0.82 -14.36 0.40
N TYR A 53 -0.78 -14.68 1.70
CA TYR A 53 0.10 -14.09 2.70
C TYR A 53 0.85 -15.16 3.49
N SER A 54 1.95 -14.79 4.14
CA SER A 54 2.67 -15.66 5.07
C SER A 54 1.79 -16.07 6.26
N PRO A 55 1.73 -17.36 6.65
CA PRO A 55 0.94 -17.79 7.81
C PRO A 55 1.64 -17.57 9.17
N GLN A 56 2.92 -17.15 9.18
CA GLN A 56 3.76 -17.16 10.38
C GLN A 56 4.03 -15.77 10.97
N PHE A 57 4.29 -14.77 10.13
CA PHE A 57 4.63 -13.39 10.52
C PHE A 57 3.47 -12.46 10.14
N VAL A 58 3.21 -11.31 10.75
CA VAL A 58 3.62 -10.72 12.03
C VAL A 58 2.36 -10.66 12.89
N LYS A 59 2.18 -11.56 13.86
CA LYS A 59 0.92 -11.68 14.62
C LYS A 59 1.14 -12.11 16.07
N GLY A 60 0.09 -12.01 16.88
CA GLY A 60 0.09 -12.44 18.28
C GLY A 60 0.62 -13.87 18.46
N GLU A 61 1.39 -14.09 19.54
CA GLU A 61 1.87 -15.41 19.93
C GLU A 61 0.68 -16.37 20.09
N ASN A 62 0.79 -17.57 19.51
CA ASN A 62 -0.25 -18.61 19.50
C ASN A 62 -1.58 -18.28 18.78
N LEU A 63 -1.66 -17.20 18.02
CA LEU A 63 -2.83 -16.92 17.17
C LEU A 63 -2.64 -17.47 15.75
N THR A 64 -3.71 -17.94 15.13
CA THR A 64 -3.77 -18.20 13.68
C THR A 64 -4.34 -16.99 12.94
N TRP A 65 -4.15 -16.90 11.62
CA TRP A 65 -4.77 -15.81 10.86
C TRP A 65 -6.29 -15.95 10.82
N SER A 66 -6.82 -17.17 10.77
CA SER A 66 -8.27 -17.39 10.84
C SER A 66 -8.92 -16.90 12.14
N GLN A 67 -8.15 -16.74 13.23
CA GLN A 67 -8.63 -16.15 14.49
C GLN A 67 -8.57 -14.62 14.50
N ILE A 68 -7.71 -14.02 13.69
CA ILE A 68 -7.46 -12.57 13.62
C ILE A 68 -8.31 -11.90 12.54
N LEU A 69 -8.48 -12.60 11.42
CA LEU A 69 -9.07 -12.07 10.21
C LEU A 69 -10.58 -12.27 10.19
N LEU A 70 -11.29 -11.27 9.66
CA LEU A 70 -12.71 -11.37 9.33
C LEU A 70 -12.91 -11.17 7.82
N LEU A 71 -13.97 -11.76 7.29
CA LEU A 71 -14.43 -11.54 5.92
C LEU A 71 -15.70 -10.67 5.94
N PRO A 72 -15.58 -9.33 5.99
CA PRO A 72 -16.73 -8.47 6.20
C PRO A 72 -17.66 -8.47 5.00
N ASN A 73 -18.97 -8.50 5.26
CA ASN A 73 -19.98 -8.28 4.24
C ASN A 73 -20.16 -6.76 4.03
N THR A 74 -19.36 -6.18 3.14
CA THR A 74 -19.35 -4.72 2.92
C THR A 74 -19.19 -4.36 1.44
N SER A 75 -19.35 -3.08 1.12
CA SER A 75 -19.04 -2.57 -0.22
C SER A 75 -17.58 -2.81 -0.56
N LEU A 76 -17.24 -2.94 -1.85
CA LEU A 76 -15.86 -3.14 -2.28
C LEU A 76 -15.14 -1.81 -2.53
N SER A 77 -13.81 -1.85 -2.50
CA SER A 77 -13.01 -0.79 -3.10
C SER A 77 -13.30 -0.71 -4.60
N ARG A 78 -13.13 0.48 -5.19
CA ARG A 78 -13.27 0.69 -6.63
C ARG A 78 -12.26 -0.10 -7.47
N PHE A 79 -11.19 -0.60 -6.85
CA PHE A 79 -10.13 -1.37 -7.50
C PHE A 79 -10.33 -2.90 -7.39
N ASP A 80 -11.38 -3.34 -6.70
CA ASP A 80 -11.71 -4.75 -6.56
C ASP A 80 -12.84 -5.17 -7.50
N THR A 81 -12.62 -6.25 -8.23
CA THR A 81 -13.66 -6.87 -9.07
C THR A 81 -14.52 -7.81 -8.24
N ARG A 82 -15.82 -7.54 -8.13
CA ARG A 82 -16.75 -8.26 -7.22
C ARG A 82 -16.84 -9.76 -7.43
N SER A 83 -16.76 -10.23 -8.67
CA SER A 83 -16.80 -11.67 -8.98
C SER A 83 -15.50 -12.39 -8.61
N VAL A 84 -14.39 -11.66 -8.45
CA VAL A 84 -13.05 -12.24 -8.30
C VAL A 84 -12.48 -12.02 -6.90
N HIS A 85 -12.77 -10.89 -6.26
CA HIS A 85 -12.15 -10.47 -5.01
C HIS A 85 -13.18 -10.15 -3.91
N LYS A 86 -12.70 -10.10 -2.67
CA LYS A 86 -13.45 -9.63 -1.49
C LYS A 86 -12.54 -8.88 -0.53
N PRO A 87 -13.10 -8.05 0.38
CA PRO A 87 -12.30 -7.38 1.38
C PRO A 87 -11.99 -8.33 2.54
N LEU A 88 -11.00 -7.92 3.31
CA LEU A 88 -10.53 -8.56 4.52
C LEU A 88 -10.49 -7.50 5.62
N GLU A 89 -10.82 -7.88 6.84
CA GLU A 89 -10.63 -7.05 8.03
C GLU A 89 -9.59 -7.71 8.93
N VAL A 90 -8.60 -6.93 9.35
CA VAL A 90 -7.59 -7.33 10.33
C VAL A 90 -8.01 -6.78 11.68
N THR A 91 -8.18 -7.65 12.67
CA THR A 91 -8.53 -7.22 14.03
C THR A 91 -7.31 -7.28 14.94
N ILE A 92 -7.25 -6.38 15.92
CA ILE A 92 -6.25 -6.41 16.98
C ILE A 92 -6.97 -6.34 18.33
N ASN A 93 -6.41 -7.03 19.33
CA ASN A 93 -6.91 -7.05 20.70
C ASN A 93 -5.73 -7.31 21.66
N ASP A 94 -6.02 -7.58 22.94
CA ASP A 94 -4.97 -7.83 23.93
C ASP A 94 -4.16 -9.11 23.73
N HIS A 95 -4.59 -10.00 22.84
CA HIS A 95 -3.82 -11.17 22.43
C HIS A 95 -2.88 -10.90 21.24
N SER A 96 -2.95 -9.71 20.61
CA SER A 96 -2.09 -9.34 19.47
C SER A 96 -0.66 -8.96 19.90
N LEU A 97 -0.08 -9.70 20.85
CA LEU A 97 1.27 -9.50 21.38
C LEU A 97 2.29 -10.28 20.56
N PHE A 98 3.19 -9.58 19.88
CA PHE A 98 4.19 -10.20 19.01
C PHE A 98 5.51 -10.46 19.77
N ARG A 99 6.14 -11.58 19.44
CA ARG A 99 7.51 -11.92 19.88
C ARG A 99 8.42 -11.98 18.66
N PRO A 100 9.35 -11.02 18.48
CA PRO A 100 10.36 -11.13 17.44
C PRO A 100 11.32 -12.29 17.74
N GLY A 101 11.86 -12.94 16.71
CA GLY A 101 12.60 -14.20 16.81
C GLY A 101 13.66 -14.25 17.92
N GLY A 102 13.39 -15.03 18.98
CA GLY A 102 14.28 -15.20 20.14
C GLY A 102 14.24 -14.06 21.17
N GLY A 103 13.45 -13.02 20.94
CA GLY A 103 13.30 -11.87 21.83
C GLY A 103 12.21 -12.02 22.90
N ASN A 104 12.03 -10.94 23.66
CA ASN A 104 10.96 -10.83 24.65
C ASN A 104 9.62 -10.49 24.00
N LEU A 105 8.53 -10.84 24.68
CA LEU A 105 7.18 -10.48 24.27
C LEU A 105 7.02 -8.95 24.26
N GLN A 106 6.55 -8.39 23.16
CA GLN A 106 6.34 -6.95 23.05
C GLN A 106 4.99 -6.55 23.64
N VAL A 107 4.98 -6.16 24.92
CA VAL A 107 3.75 -5.76 25.63
C VAL A 107 3.27 -4.34 25.31
N GLY A 108 4.18 -3.50 24.81
CA GLY A 108 3.90 -2.10 24.45
C GLY A 108 3.21 -1.90 23.10
N PHE A 109 3.08 -2.95 22.29
CA PHE A 109 2.49 -2.88 20.95
C PHE A 109 1.43 -3.96 20.75
N ARG A 110 0.54 -3.74 19.78
CA ARG A 110 -0.33 -4.77 19.20
C ARG A 110 -0.02 -4.90 17.72
N ARG A 111 0.29 -6.11 17.26
CA ARG A 111 0.70 -6.35 15.87
C ARG A 111 -0.12 -7.46 15.21
N ALA A 112 -0.61 -7.14 14.02
CA ALA A 112 -1.22 -8.07 13.08
C ALA A 112 -0.95 -7.52 11.66
N GLY A 113 0.19 -7.88 11.08
CA GLY A 113 0.63 -7.46 9.75
C GLY A 113 0.70 -8.64 8.80
N LEU A 114 -0.01 -8.54 7.67
CA LEU A 114 0.02 -9.55 6.61
C LEU A 114 1.20 -9.29 5.68
N LEU A 115 2.11 -10.25 5.60
CA LEU A 115 3.23 -10.23 4.67
C LEU A 115 2.85 -10.96 3.38
N LEU A 116 3.13 -10.39 2.21
CA LEU A 116 2.81 -11.01 0.92
C LEU A 116 3.50 -12.37 0.76
N LYS A 117 2.81 -13.33 0.12
CA LYS A 117 3.40 -14.63 -0.17
C LYS A 117 4.61 -14.47 -1.10
N ASN A 118 5.67 -15.21 -0.78
CA ASN A 118 6.97 -15.20 -1.46
C ASN A 118 7.75 -13.88 -1.34
N ASP A 119 7.34 -12.98 -0.46
CA ASP A 119 8.18 -11.87 -0.04
C ASP A 119 9.44 -12.40 0.68
N THR A 120 10.59 -11.80 0.40
CA THR A 120 11.89 -12.27 0.86
C THR A 120 12.72 -11.11 1.37
N ASN A 121 13.25 -11.22 2.58
CA ASN A 121 13.92 -10.09 3.22
C ASN A 121 15.34 -9.77 2.67
N SER A 122 15.91 -10.55 1.75
CA SER A 122 17.26 -10.22 1.27
C SER A 122 17.18 -9.02 0.34
N ALA A 123 18.03 -8.01 0.54
CA ALA A 123 17.95 -6.78 -0.26
C ALA A 123 18.00 -7.08 -1.77
N GLY A 124 16.98 -6.66 -2.51
CA GLY A 124 16.90 -6.87 -3.96
C GLY A 124 16.63 -8.32 -4.37
N SER A 125 16.23 -9.20 -3.44
CA SER A 125 15.87 -10.58 -3.77
C SER A 125 14.46 -10.75 -4.30
N ASP A 126 13.62 -9.71 -4.21
CA ASP A 126 12.30 -9.70 -4.83
C ASP A 126 12.07 -8.50 -5.78
N PRO A 127 11.08 -8.59 -6.68
CA PRO A 127 10.79 -7.52 -7.64
C PRO A 127 10.25 -6.23 -7.03
N ALA A 128 9.87 -6.22 -5.74
CA ALA A 128 9.39 -5.01 -5.07
C ALA A 128 10.54 -4.09 -4.61
N ASP A 129 11.77 -4.61 -4.59
CA ASP A 129 12.99 -3.91 -4.14
C ASP A 129 13.85 -3.30 -5.27
N THR A 130 13.38 -3.31 -6.52
CA THR A 130 14.19 -2.85 -7.66
C THR A 130 13.39 -2.09 -8.71
N GLY A 131 14.05 -1.12 -9.35
CA GLY A 131 13.43 -0.30 -10.39
C GLY A 131 12.43 0.72 -9.81
N VAL A 132 11.29 0.90 -10.50
CA VAL A 132 10.21 1.77 -10.06
C VAL A 132 8.99 0.92 -9.72
N VAL A 133 8.61 0.89 -8.45
CA VAL A 133 7.57 0.00 -7.91
C VAL A 133 6.45 0.83 -7.31
N THR A 134 5.19 0.45 -7.56
CA THR A 134 4.02 1.12 -6.99
C THR A 134 3.22 0.17 -6.12
N PHE A 135 3.09 0.52 -4.84
CA PHE A 135 2.34 -0.22 -3.83
C PHE A 135 0.94 0.34 -3.75
N HIS A 136 -0.08 -0.51 -3.96
CA HIS A 136 -1.48 -0.11 -3.94
C HIS A 136 -2.22 -0.76 -2.78
N TRP A 137 -3.03 0.03 -2.07
CA TRP A 137 -3.97 -0.51 -1.08
C TRP A 137 -5.24 0.33 -0.99
N SER A 138 -6.27 -0.26 -0.41
CA SER A 138 -7.51 0.41 -0.06
C SER A 138 -7.82 0.13 1.40
N VAL A 139 -8.24 1.15 2.14
CA VAL A 139 -8.57 1.05 3.57
C VAL A 139 -9.96 1.60 3.82
N LYS A 140 -10.67 0.95 4.72
CA LYS A 140 -11.97 1.37 5.24
C LYS A 140 -12.03 0.97 6.71
N GLN A 141 -12.48 1.88 7.57
CA GLN A 141 -12.71 1.55 8.98
C GLN A 141 -14.06 0.85 9.16
N ASP A 142 -14.11 -0.15 10.04
CA ASP A 142 -15.37 -0.67 10.54
C ASP A 142 -15.92 0.31 11.59
N ARG A 143 -17.16 0.80 11.40
CA ARG A 143 -17.81 1.69 12.36
C ARG A 143 -18.15 1.01 13.68
N ASN A 144 -18.35 -0.30 13.67
CA ASN A 144 -18.68 -1.06 14.89
C ASN A 144 -17.43 -1.45 15.69
N ARG A 145 -16.24 -1.38 15.06
CA ARG A 145 -14.93 -1.74 15.61
C ARG A 145 -13.88 -0.73 15.15
N ALA A 146 -14.16 0.55 15.34
CA ALA A 146 -13.28 1.62 14.89
C ALA A 146 -11.95 1.61 15.67
N LEU A 147 -10.88 2.08 15.03
CA LEU A 147 -9.60 2.26 15.69
C LEU A 147 -9.71 3.31 16.80
N ASN A 148 -9.01 3.11 17.92
CA ASN A 148 -8.86 4.13 18.95
C ASN A 148 -7.76 5.12 18.56
N LEU A 149 -8.14 6.12 17.77
CA LEU A 149 -7.20 7.05 17.12
C LEU A 149 -6.38 7.93 18.07
N SER A 150 -6.57 7.88 19.39
CA SER A 150 -5.63 8.46 20.35
C SER A 150 -4.26 7.74 20.36
N HIS A 151 -4.19 6.55 19.77
CA HIS A 151 -2.97 5.77 19.60
C HIS A 151 -2.41 5.95 18.20
N GLU A 152 -1.10 5.72 18.05
CA GLU A 152 -0.45 5.59 16.76
C GLU A 152 -0.77 4.23 16.12
N TYR A 153 -1.02 4.24 14.81
CA TYR A 153 -1.19 3.04 14.00
C TYR A 153 -0.30 3.06 12.76
N MET A 154 0.66 2.14 12.69
CA MET A 154 1.39 1.81 11.47
C MET A 154 0.62 0.75 10.68
N ASN A 155 -0.09 1.16 9.63
CA ASN A 155 -1.08 0.30 8.94
C ASN A 155 -0.49 -0.43 7.72
N VAL A 156 0.37 0.25 6.95
CA VAL A 156 1.10 -0.33 5.82
C VAL A 156 2.51 0.23 5.88
N TRP A 157 3.52 -0.61 5.81
CA TRP A 157 4.91 -0.17 5.77
C TRP A 157 5.71 -1.08 4.86
N HIS A 158 6.76 -0.53 4.28
CA HIS A 158 7.77 -1.29 3.56
C HIS A 158 9.06 -1.20 4.35
N GLU A 159 9.44 -2.30 4.99
CA GLU A 159 10.65 -2.36 5.81
C GLU A 159 11.90 -2.36 4.91
N LYS A 160 13.01 -1.83 5.42
CA LYS A 160 14.32 -2.01 4.79
C LYS A 160 14.82 -3.42 5.09
N ALA A 161 15.49 -4.04 4.12
CA ALA A 161 16.03 -5.40 4.25
C ALA A 161 16.97 -5.60 5.46
N ASP A 162 17.62 -4.54 5.94
CA ASP A 162 18.52 -4.58 7.10
C ASP A 162 17.81 -4.31 8.45
N TYR A 163 16.48 -4.16 8.43
CA TYR A 163 15.64 -3.84 9.58
C TYR A 163 15.97 -2.49 10.25
N SER A 164 16.68 -1.59 9.55
CA SER A 164 17.08 -0.29 10.12
C SER A 164 15.95 0.75 10.14
N GLY A 165 14.77 0.42 9.61
CA GLY A 165 13.63 1.31 9.44
C GLY A 165 12.80 0.96 8.22
N ASN A 166 11.98 1.91 7.76
CA ASN A 166 11.10 1.73 6.61
C ASN A 166 11.54 2.57 5.41
N GLN A 167 11.19 2.14 4.20
CA GLN A 167 11.25 2.98 2.99
C GLN A 167 10.10 3.99 2.97
N PHE A 168 8.90 3.54 3.37
CA PHE A 168 7.77 4.40 3.68
C PHE A 168 6.86 3.75 4.74
N THR A 169 6.07 4.59 5.39
CA THR A 169 5.05 4.14 6.35
C THR A 169 3.74 4.89 6.11
N PHE A 170 2.63 4.17 6.02
CA PHE A 170 1.28 4.70 6.06
C PHE A 170 0.73 4.60 7.48
N VAL A 171 0.54 5.76 8.11
CA VAL A 171 0.18 5.87 9.52
C VAL A 171 -1.16 6.58 9.73
N GLY A 172 -1.79 6.32 10.87
CA GLY A 172 -3.00 7.00 11.34
C GLY A 172 -3.00 7.18 12.85
N GLY A 173 -3.96 7.96 13.35
CA GLY A 173 -4.02 8.32 14.77
C GLY A 173 -3.01 9.40 15.15
N VAL A 174 -2.72 9.51 16.46
CA VAL A 174 -1.73 10.44 17.00
C VAL A 174 -0.34 9.82 16.83
N VAL A 175 0.45 10.36 15.90
CA VAL A 175 1.82 9.88 15.67
C VAL A 175 2.75 10.48 16.73
N LEU A 176 3.55 9.63 17.36
CA LEU A 176 4.48 9.97 18.42
C LEU A 176 5.63 10.83 17.89
N GLU A 177 6.22 11.66 18.76
CA GLU A 177 7.36 12.52 18.39
C GLU A 177 8.57 11.70 17.91
N VAL A 178 8.83 10.56 18.56
CA VAL A 178 9.94 9.65 18.19
C VAL A 178 9.79 9.07 16.78
N ASP A 179 8.54 8.96 16.30
CA ASP A 179 8.19 8.41 15.00
C ASP A 179 7.89 9.52 13.97
N GLY A 180 8.30 10.77 14.24
CA GLY A 180 8.20 11.90 13.31
C GLY A 180 6.85 12.63 13.32
N GLY A 181 5.99 12.33 14.30
CA GLY A 181 4.75 13.05 14.57
C GLY A 181 4.93 14.24 15.51
N THR A 182 3.82 14.78 16.00
CA THR A 182 3.82 15.86 17.00
C THR A 182 3.55 15.36 18.42
N GLY A 183 3.07 14.12 18.59
CA GLY A 183 2.59 13.61 19.87
C GLY A 183 1.34 14.31 20.44
N VAL A 184 0.84 15.38 19.79
CA VAL A 184 -0.29 16.17 20.30
C VAL A 184 -1.61 15.61 19.77
N ASP A 185 -2.47 15.16 20.69
CA ASP A 185 -3.83 14.71 20.35
C ASP A 185 -4.75 15.89 20.02
N THR A 186 -4.67 16.33 18.77
CA THR A 186 -5.70 17.19 18.17
C THR A 186 -6.58 16.35 17.25
N ARG A 187 -7.82 16.83 17.02
CA ARG A 187 -8.73 16.17 16.06
C ARG A 187 -8.11 16.03 14.68
N GLY A 188 -7.48 17.10 14.20
CA GLY A 188 -6.81 17.09 12.90
C GLY A 188 -5.72 16.03 12.84
N GLU A 189 -4.96 15.87 13.92
CA GLU A 189 -3.90 14.87 14.05
C GLU A 189 -4.43 13.45 14.03
N ARG A 190 -5.30 13.10 14.98
CA ARG A 190 -5.82 11.74 15.10
C ARG A 190 -6.69 11.30 13.93
N GLU A 191 -7.48 12.20 13.32
CA GLU A 191 -8.40 11.88 12.22
C GLU A 191 -7.77 12.08 10.83
N SER A 192 -6.46 11.86 10.71
CA SER A 192 -5.74 11.94 9.43
C SER A 192 -4.93 10.69 9.13
N TRP A 193 -4.98 10.27 7.87
CA TRP A 193 -4.00 9.36 7.30
C TRP A 193 -2.77 10.15 6.85
N LYS A 194 -1.59 9.57 7.04
CA LYS A 194 -0.32 10.18 6.66
C LYS A 194 0.56 9.15 5.97
N VAL A 195 1.39 9.62 5.04
CA VAL A 195 2.50 8.84 4.47
C VAL A 195 3.79 9.49 4.91
N GLN A 196 4.70 8.69 5.45
CA GLN A 196 6.03 9.07 5.86
C GLN A 196 7.07 8.50 4.89
N ASP A 197 8.15 9.26 4.66
CA ASP A 197 9.33 8.82 3.92
C ASP A 197 10.27 7.96 4.78
N SER A 198 11.43 7.60 4.22
CA SER A 198 12.42 6.74 4.89
C SER A 198 13.14 7.38 6.08
N LYS A 199 12.84 8.64 6.38
CA LYS A 199 13.35 9.42 7.52
C LYS A 199 12.22 9.77 8.51
N ASN A 200 11.07 9.10 8.39
CA ASN A 200 9.85 9.36 9.15
C ASN A 200 9.22 10.75 8.91
N GLY A 201 9.65 11.47 7.87
CA GLY A 201 9.09 12.77 7.50
C GLY A 201 7.73 12.61 6.82
N VAL A 202 6.70 13.32 7.30
CA VAL A 202 5.36 13.29 6.68
C VAL A 202 5.40 14.00 5.32
N VAL A 203 5.24 13.24 4.23
CA VAL A 203 5.24 13.74 2.84
C VAL A 203 3.84 13.89 2.25
N PHE A 204 2.84 13.23 2.84
CA PHE A 204 1.45 13.35 2.43
C PHE A 204 0.51 13.20 3.63
N ARG A 205 -0.62 13.92 3.59
CA ARG A 205 -1.66 13.87 4.61
C ARG A 205 -3.04 14.06 3.99
N THR A 206 -4.02 13.32 4.50
CA THR A 206 -5.43 13.51 4.16
C THR A 206 -6.33 13.21 5.36
N PRO A 207 -7.50 13.86 5.51
CA PRO A 207 -8.51 13.42 6.48
C PRO A 207 -8.96 11.97 6.25
N MET A 208 -9.30 11.28 7.33
CA MET A 208 -9.90 9.95 7.29
C MET A 208 -11.37 10.02 6.84
N ARG A 209 -11.82 9.05 6.02
CA ARG A 209 -13.21 8.85 5.62
C ARG A 209 -13.79 7.65 6.37
N PHE A 210 -14.49 7.91 7.46
CA PHE A 210 -15.08 6.88 8.33
C PHE A 210 -16.24 6.06 7.74
N GLY A 211 -16.74 6.42 6.54
CA GLY A 211 -17.90 5.76 5.92
C GLY A 211 -17.61 4.99 4.64
N GLY A 212 -16.38 5.06 4.11
CA GLY A 212 -16.09 4.55 2.77
C GLY A 212 -14.63 4.19 2.58
N TRP A 213 -14.35 3.58 1.44
CA TRP A 213 -13.00 3.23 1.04
C TRP A 213 -12.20 4.49 0.69
N GLN A 214 -10.96 4.55 1.20
CA GLN A 214 -9.92 5.42 0.69
C GLN A 214 -8.84 4.55 0.04
N ASN A 215 -8.36 4.98 -1.10
CA ASN A 215 -7.45 4.21 -1.92
C ASN A 215 -6.15 5.00 -2.04
N PHE A 216 -5.05 4.31 -1.87
CA PHE A 216 -3.72 4.90 -1.79
C PHE A 216 -2.78 4.15 -2.73
N ALA A 217 -1.77 4.89 -3.18
CA ALA A 217 -0.63 4.32 -3.86
C ALA A 217 0.63 5.08 -3.42
N VAL A 218 1.72 4.35 -3.21
CA VAL A 218 3.07 4.92 -3.02
C VAL A 218 3.96 4.33 -4.09
N GLN A 219 4.72 5.20 -4.75
CA GLN A 219 5.73 4.80 -5.72
C GLN A 219 7.11 4.97 -5.08
N LEU A 220 7.90 3.90 -5.10
CA LEU A 220 9.31 3.92 -4.78
C LEU A 220 10.10 3.83 -6.08
N ASP A 221 11.09 4.71 -6.23
CA ASP A 221 12.04 4.70 -7.33
C ASP A 221 13.43 4.40 -6.77
N TYR A 222 13.85 3.13 -6.90
CA TYR A 222 15.15 2.65 -6.46
C TYR A 222 16.29 2.99 -7.43
N VAL A 223 15.97 3.59 -8.58
CA VAL A 223 16.96 4.00 -9.59
C VAL A 223 17.41 5.45 -9.34
N SER A 224 16.49 6.28 -8.84
CA SER A 224 16.72 7.70 -8.55
C SER A 224 16.92 8.01 -7.05
N SER A 225 16.93 6.98 -6.19
CA SER A 225 17.06 7.06 -4.72
C SER A 225 18.49 7.25 -4.23
#